data_AF-A0A7J6NFJ5-F1
#
_entry.id   AF-A0A7J6NFJ5-F1
#
_cell.length_a   1.000
_cell.length_b   1.000
_cell.length_c   1.000
_cell.angle_alpha   90.00
_cell.angle_beta   90.00
_cell.angle_gamma   90.00
#
_symmetry.space_group_name_H-M   'P 1'
#
loop_
_entity.id
_entity.type
_entity.pdbx_description
1 polymer ?
#
loop_
_entity_poly.entity_id
_entity_poly.type
_entity_poly.pdbx_seq_one_letter_code
_entity_poly.pdbx_strand_id
1 'polypeptide(L)'
;SKIFAICCTVLGLTLVGTNSVLDTKASSSGYGGLASLVGIGFTILGQLCGAAQMITEERLLKSRRCPSSLVVGMEGIWGIGSMLVVLAAMSWVPGDDNGSYENARDSFYKLETSATILSLMITYFLSISVFNLCGMTVARRLSSVHRTMLDSLRTMLVWIAQLSFYYIFESSRYGRRGLMLLRSSSPMQALPGPLTAGFSLLAS
;
A
#
# COMPACT_ATOMS: atom_id res chain seq x y z
N SER A 1 26.45 -13.07 2.75
CA SER A 1 25.95 -13.67 1.49
C SER A 1 24.53 -13.21 1.21
N LYS A 2 24.22 -12.73 -0.01
CA LYS A 2 22.89 -12.23 -0.41
C LYS A 2 21.76 -13.25 -0.16
N ILE A 3 22.06 -14.53 -0.37
CA ILE A 3 21.15 -15.66 -0.10
C ILE A 3 20.73 -15.72 1.38
N PHE A 4 21.65 -15.48 2.32
CA PHE A 4 21.33 -15.52 3.75
C PHE A 4 20.34 -14.43 4.15
N ALA A 5 20.52 -13.21 3.62
CA ALA A 5 19.60 -12.11 3.86
C ALA A 5 18.19 -12.43 3.33
N ILE A 6 18.11 -13.02 2.12
CA ILE A 6 16.84 -13.42 1.51
C ILE A 6 16.14 -14.50 2.34
N CYS A 7 16.87 -15.53 2.79
CA CYS A 7 16.30 -16.56 3.65
C CYS A 7 15.76 -15.97 4.96
N CYS A 8 16.50 -15.05 5.59
CA CYS A 8 16.07 -14.39 6.82
C CYS A 8 14.78 -13.56 6.61
N THR A 9 14.69 -12.78 5.52
CA THR A 9 13.48 -12.00 5.23
C THR A 9 12.27 -12.87 4.92
N VAL A 10 12.47 -14.00 4.22
CA VAL A 10 11.39 -14.96 3.94
C VAL A 10 10.90 -15.61 5.23
N LEU A 11 11.81 -16.00 6.14
CA LEU A 11 11.43 -16.55 7.45
C LEU A 11 10.69 -15.51 8.31
N GLY A 12 11.16 -14.26 8.34
CA GLY A 12 10.49 -13.18 9.07
C GLY A 12 9.08 -12.89 8.53
N LEU A 13 8.92 -12.78 7.22
CA LEU A 13 7.62 -12.53 6.58
C LEU A 13 6.66 -13.70 6.73
N THR A 14 7.14 -14.94 6.63
CA THR A 14 6.30 -16.13 6.81
C THR A 14 5.82 -16.26 8.26
N LEU A 15 6.63 -15.91 9.25
CA LEU A 15 6.24 -15.92 10.66
C LEU A 15 5.20 -14.82 10.97
N VAL A 16 5.41 -13.60 10.49
CA VAL A 16 4.42 -12.52 10.64
C VAL A 16 3.12 -12.88 9.92
N GLY A 17 3.22 -13.44 8.72
CA GLY A 17 2.07 -13.87 7.92
C GLY A 17 1.26 -15.01 8.54
N THR A 18 1.93 -16.03 9.11
CA THR A 18 1.22 -17.11 9.80
C THR A 18 0.49 -16.60 11.04
N ASN A 19 1.08 -15.65 11.78
CA ASN A 19 0.41 -15.04 12.92
C ASN A 19 -0.91 -14.34 12.51
N SER A 20 -0.89 -13.59 11.40
CA SER A 20 -2.10 -12.94 10.87
C SER A 20 -3.17 -13.92 10.38
N VAL A 21 -2.78 -15.05 9.79
CA VAL A 21 -3.72 -16.08 9.29
C VAL A 21 -4.33 -16.89 10.45
N LEU A 22 -3.55 -17.16 11.50
CA LEU A 22 -4.03 -17.86 12.69
C LEU A 22 -5.07 -17.04 13.45
N ASP A 23 -4.84 -15.73 13.61
CA ASP A 23 -5.84 -14.81 14.17
C ASP A 23 -7.13 -14.78 13.32
N THR A 24 -7.01 -14.82 11.99
CA THR A 24 -8.17 -14.82 11.07
C THR A 24 -8.98 -16.12 11.14
N LYS A 25 -8.32 -17.27 11.36
CA LYS A 25 -8.98 -18.59 11.48
C LYS A 25 -9.72 -18.77 12.81
N ALA A 26 -9.28 -18.12 13.88
CA ALA A 26 -9.96 -18.17 15.18
C ALA A 26 -11.35 -17.46 15.16
N SER A 27 -11.62 -16.63 14.15
CA SER A 27 -12.80 -15.75 14.10
C SER A 27 -13.77 -16.00 12.94
N SER A 28 -13.55 -16.97 12.04
CA SER A 28 -14.35 -17.12 10.81
C SER A 28 -15.03 -18.49 10.65
N SER A 29 -16.37 -18.49 10.72
CA SER A 29 -17.23 -19.59 10.32
C SER A 29 -17.40 -19.62 8.78
N GLY A 30 -17.07 -20.76 8.15
CA GLY A 30 -17.64 -21.23 6.88
C GLY A 30 -17.14 -20.62 5.55
N TYR A 31 -17.05 -19.30 5.40
CA TYR A 31 -16.87 -18.68 4.05
C TYR A 31 -15.64 -17.78 3.88
N GLY A 32 -14.96 -17.38 4.96
CA GLY A 32 -13.80 -16.48 4.88
C GLY A 32 -12.54 -17.09 4.26
N GLY A 33 -12.31 -18.39 4.48
CA GLY A 33 -11.04 -19.04 4.09
C GLY A 33 -10.78 -19.10 2.59
N LEU A 34 -11.82 -19.37 1.78
CA LEU A 34 -11.69 -19.42 0.32
C LEU A 34 -11.47 -18.03 -0.28
N ALA A 35 -12.17 -17.00 0.21
CA ALA A 35 -11.98 -15.63 -0.24
C ALA A 35 -10.56 -15.12 0.08
N SER A 36 -10.05 -15.40 1.29
CA SER A 36 -8.67 -15.07 1.66
C SER A 36 -7.64 -15.80 0.78
N LEU A 37 -7.84 -17.08 0.47
CA LEU A 37 -6.93 -17.84 -0.39
C LEU A 37 -6.91 -17.28 -1.82
N VAL A 38 -8.07 -16.96 -2.38
CA VAL A 38 -8.18 -16.33 -3.71
C VAL A 38 -7.49 -14.97 -3.73
N GLY A 39 -7.66 -14.15 -2.70
CA GLY A 39 -6.96 -12.86 -2.56
C GLY A 39 -5.44 -12.99 -2.49
N ILE A 40 -4.92 -13.98 -1.75
CA ILE A 40 -3.49 -14.28 -1.69
C ILE A 40 -2.99 -14.72 -3.07
N GLY A 41 -3.72 -15.58 -3.77
CA GLY A 41 -3.39 -16.02 -5.13
C GLY A 41 -3.27 -14.85 -6.11
N PHE A 42 -4.26 -13.95 -6.12
CA PHE A 42 -4.22 -12.73 -6.95
C PHE A 42 -3.05 -11.81 -6.58
N THR A 43 -2.72 -11.70 -5.29
CA THR A 43 -1.59 -10.87 -4.83
C THR A 43 -0.24 -11.41 -5.37
N ILE A 44 -0.03 -12.72 -5.31
CA ILE A 44 1.19 -13.35 -5.83
C ILE A 44 1.29 -13.15 -7.35
N LEU A 45 0.20 -13.37 -8.08
CA LEU A 45 0.15 -13.12 -9.53
C LEU A 45 0.46 -11.65 -9.87
N GLY A 46 -0.09 -10.71 -9.10
CA GLY A 46 0.20 -9.28 -9.26
C GLY A 46 1.68 -8.95 -9.06
N GLN A 47 2.31 -9.52 -8.03
CA GLN A 47 3.74 -9.34 -7.77
C GLN A 47 4.62 -9.92 -8.88
N LEU A 48 4.27 -11.11 -9.42
CA LEU A 48 4.98 -11.70 -10.55
C LEU A 48 4.88 -10.83 -11.81
N CYS A 49 3.68 -10.32 -12.10
CA CYS A 49 3.47 -9.40 -13.23
C CYS A 49 4.28 -8.11 -13.05
N GLY A 50 4.28 -7.52 -11.85
CA GLY A 50 5.05 -6.32 -11.55
C GLY A 50 6.57 -6.52 -11.67
N ALA A 51 7.07 -7.69 -11.24
CA ALA A 51 8.48 -8.04 -11.41
C ALA A 51 8.84 -8.23 -12.89
N ALA A 52 8.00 -8.91 -13.67
CA ALA A 52 8.18 -9.08 -15.11
C ALA A 52 8.17 -7.74 -15.86
N GLN A 53 7.26 -6.83 -15.49
CA GLN A 53 7.21 -5.46 -16.01
C GLN A 53 8.54 -4.73 -15.76
N MET A 54 9.04 -4.74 -14.53
CA MET A 54 10.29 -4.05 -14.18
C MET A 54 11.50 -4.57 -14.98
N ILE A 55 11.59 -5.89 -15.20
CA ILE A 55 12.64 -6.50 -16.01
C ILE A 55 12.49 -6.09 -17.49
N THR A 56 11.26 -6.07 -17.99
CA THR A 56 10.97 -5.68 -19.37
C THR A 56 11.30 -4.22 -19.62
N GLU A 57 10.96 -3.32 -18.70
CA GLU A 57 11.33 -1.90 -18.74
C GLU A 57 12.85 -1.71 -18.74
N GLU A 58 13.58 -2.40 -17.85
CA GLU A 58 15.04 -2.34 -17.81
C GLU A 58 15.65 -2.81 -19.15
N ARG A 59 15.12 -3.89 -19.73
CA ARG A 59 15.56 -4.37 -21.04
C ARG A 59 15.23 -3.40 -22.17
N LEU A 60 14.04 -2.80 -22.16
CA LEU A 60 13.59 -1.85 -23.18
C LEU A 60 14.47 -0.58 -23.17
N LEU A 61 14.73 -0.04 -21.98
CA LEU A 61 15.57 1.14 -21.79
C LEU A 61 17.02 0.90 -22.23
N LYS A 62 17.56 -0.29 -21.99
CA LYS A 62 18.93 -0.67 -22.37
C LYS A 62 19.07 -1.04 -23.85
N SER A 63 18.08 -1.72 -24.43
CA SER A 63 18.15 -2.26 -25.80
C SER A 63 17.75 -1.25 -26.86
N ARG A 64 16.72 -0.42 -26.63
CA ARG A 64 16.16 0.49 -27.65
C ARG A 64 16.62 1.96 -27.51
N ARG A 65 17.44 2.29 -26.50
CA ARG A 65 17.84 3.67 -26.15
C ARG A 65 16.67 4.66 -26.10
N CYS A 66 15.46 4.20 -25.76
CA CYS A 66 14.29 5.06 -25.68
C CYS A 66 14.45 6.08 -24.53
N PRO A 67 14.04 7.34 -24.73
CA PRO A 67 14.03 8.32 -23.65
C PRO A 67 13.00 7.89 -22.58
N SER A 68 13.45 7.62 -21.34
CA SER A 68 12.53 7.16 -20.28
C SER A 68 11.40 8.14 -19.91
N SER A 69 11.47 9.41 -20.32
CA SER A 69 10.33 10.34 -20.17
C SER A 69 9.14 9.91 -21.03
N LEU A 70 9.40 9.39 -22.24
CA LEU A 70 8.34 8.92 -23.15
C LEU A 70 7.72 7.61 -22.65
N VAL A 71 8.55 6.70 -22.11
CA VAL A 71 8.10 5.41 -21.56
C VAL A 71 7.16 5.65 -20.37
N VAL A 72 7.56 6.49 -19.42
CA VAL A 72 6.71 6.87 -18.27
C VAL A 72 5.44 7.59 -18.70
N GLY A 73 5.52 8.45 -19.72
CA GLY A 73 4.35 9.15 -20.24
C GLY A 73 3.31 8.18 -20.83
N MET A 74 3.76 7.17 -21.57
CA MET A 74 2.90 6.14 -22.16
C MET A 74 2.28 5.25 -21.08
N GLU A 75 3.04 4.87 -20.05
CA GLU A 75 2.51 4.18 -18.87
C GLU A 75 1.46 5.01 -18.13
N GLY A 76 1.68 6.32 -17.99
CA GLY A 76 0.71 7.25 -17.42
C GLY A 76 -0.60 7.29 -18.20
N ILE A 77 -0.54 7.33 -19.54
CA ILE A 77 -1.73 7.31 -20.41
C ILE A 77 -2.50 5.99 -20.26
N TRP A 78 -1.80 4.85 -20.27
CA TRP A 78 -2.43 3.55 -20.03
C TRP A 78 -3.02 3.43 -18.62
N GLY A 79 -2.33 3.99 -17.63
CA GLY A 79 -2.79 4.08 -16.25
C GLY A 79 -4.10 4.86 -16.16
N ILE A 80 -4.17 6.06 -16.71
CA ILE A 80 -5.39 6.88 -16.76
C ILE A 80 -6.52 6.12 -17.46
N GLY A 81 -6.25 5.50 -18.62
CA GLY A 81 -7.24 4.70 -19.34
C GLY A 81 -7.80 3.54 -18.49
N SER A 82 -6.92 2.78 -17.84
CA SER A 82 -7.34 1.66 -16.98
C SER A 82 -8.13 2.12 -15.75
N MET A 83 -7.73 3.24 -15.12
CA MET A 83 -8.47 3.82 -13.99
C MET A 83 -9.86 4.31 -14.41
N LEU A 84 -10.01 4.90 -15.60
CA LEU A 84 -11.33 5.30 -16.12
C LEU A 84 -12.24 4.10 -16.36
N VAL A 85 -11.70 2.98 -16.84
CA VAL A 85 -12.47 1.74 -17.02
C VAL A 85 -12.91 1.17 -15.67
N VAL A 86 -12.04 1.16 -14.66
CA VAL A 86 -12.38 0.72 -13.30
C VAL A 86 -13.45 1.62 -12.68
N LEU A 87 -13.31 2.94 -12.82
CA LEU A 87 -14.30 3.91 -12.31
C LEU A 87 -15.66 3.71 -12.98
N ALA A 88 -15.68 3.47 -14.30
CA ALA A 88 -16.90 3.13 -15.03
C ALA A 88 -17.49 1.81 -14.52
N ALA A 89 -16.68 0.75 -14.33
CA ALA A 89 -17.16 -0.52 -13.81
C ALA A 89 -17.72 -0.41 -12.38
N MET A 90 -17.07 0.34 -11.50
CA MET A 90 -17.52 0.58 -10.13
C MET A 90 -18.81 1.39 -10.06
N SER A 91 -19.04 2.31 -11.00
CA SER A 91 -20.30 3.06 -11.08
C SER A 91 -21.53 2.20 -11.44
N TRP A 92 -21.32 0.99 -11.98
CA TRP A 92 -22.40 0.04 -12.28
C TRP A 92 -22.70 -0.91 -11.11
N VAL A 93 -21.85 -0.96 -10.09
CA VAL A 93 -22.05 -1.81 -8.92
C VAL A 93 -22.91 -1.06 -7.90
N PRO A 94 -24.11 -1.58 -7.56
CA PRO A 94 -24.97 -0.95 -6.57
C PRO A 94 -24.31 -1.01 -5.18
N GLY A 95 -24.17 0.15 -4.54
CA GLY A 95 -23.58 0.30 -3.21
C GLY A 95 -24.56 0.86 -2.19
N ASP A 96 -24.19 0.75 -0.91
CA ASP A 96 -25.02 1.09 0.26
C ASP A 96 -25.22 2.62 0.41
N ASP A 97 -24.29 3.44 -0.10
CA ASP A 97 -24.38 4.90 -0.10
C ASP A 97 -25.05 5.42 -1.40
N ASN A 98 -26.31 5.85 -1.28
CA ASN A 98 -27.05 6.56 -2.32
C ASN A 98 -27.18 5.82 -3.69
N GLY A 99 -27.07 4.49 -3.69
CA GLY A 99 -27.32 3.62 -4.84
C GLY A 99 -26.10 3.29 -5.73
N SER A 100 -24.89 3.70 -5.36
CA SER A 100 -23.63 3.40 -6.10
C SER A 100 -22.44 3.35 -5.15
N TYR A 101 -21.55 2.37 -5.33
CA TYR A 101 -20.38 2.16 -4.46
C TYR A 101 -19.32 3.27 -4.62
N GLU A 102 -19.25 3.89 -5.80
CA GLU A 102 -18.34 4.99 -6.09
C GLU A 102 -19.00 5.98 -7.08
N ASN A 103 -19.43 7.14 -6.57
CA ASN A 103 -20.03 8.20 -7.38
C ASN A 103 -18.97 9.22 -7.81
N ALA A 104 -18.41 9.02 -9.02
CA ALA A 104 -17.43 9.95 -9.60
C ALA A 104 -17.92 11.42 -9.56
N ARG A 105 -19.22 11.66 -9.80
CA ARG A 105 -19.83 13.01 -9.78
C ARG A 105 -19.74 13.69 -8.41
N ASP A 106 -19.93 12.96 -7.31
CA ASP A 106 -19.82 13.51 -5.97
C ASP A 106 -18.36 13.83 -5.60
N SER A 107 -17.43 12.98 -6.04
CA SER A 107 -16.00 13.24 -5.90
C SER A 107 -15.55 14.49 -6.65
N PHE A 108 -16.06 14.74 -7.86
CA PHE A 108 -15.79 15.98 -8.59
C PHE A 108 -16.38 17.21 -7.89
N TYR A 109 -17.61 17.11 -7.36
CA TYR A 109 -18.21 18.20 -6.60
C TYR A 109 -17.40 18.56 -5.35
N LYS A 110 -16.86 17.56 -4.65
CA LYS A 110 -15.97 17.76 -3.49
C LYS A 110 -14.63 18.39 -3.87
N LEU A 111 -14.10 18.08 -5.05
CA LEU A 111 -12.88 18.70 -5.59
C LEU A 111 -13.09 20.18 -5.92
N GLU A 112 -14.24 20.54 -6.52
CA GLU A 112 -14.55 21.92 -6.87
C GLU A 112 -14.87 22.79 -5.64
N THR A 113 -15.55 22.20 -4.65
CA THR A 113 -16.01 22.95 -3.47
C THR A 113 -14.88 23.25 -2.48
N SER A 114 -13.84 22.40 -2.39
CA SER A 114 -12.76 22.55 -1.40
C SER A 114 -11.39 22.79 -2.04
N ALA A 115 -10.93 24.04 -2.01
CA ALA A 115 -9.59 24.42 -2.47
C ALA A 115 -8.45 23.68 -1.73
N THR A 116 -8.66 23.30 -0.47
CA THR A 116 -7.69 22.52 0.31
C THR A 116 -7.50 21.13 -0.29
N ILE A 117 -8.58 20.45 -0.65
CA ILE A 117 -8.51 19.10 -1.25
C ILE A 117 -7.86 19.18 -2.64
N LEU A 118 -8.24 20.19 -3.43
CA LEU A 118 -7.67 20.41 -4.76
C LEU A 118 -6.15 20.64 -4.71
N SER A 119 -5.67 21.51 -3.81
CA SER A 119 -4.24 21.80 -3.67
C SER A 119 -3.43 20.59 -3.19
N LEU A 120 -3.98 19.79 -2.27
CA LEU A 120 -3.38 18.53 -1.84
C LEU A 120 -3.29 17.52 -2.98
N MET A 121 -4.34 17.40 -3.80
CA MET A 121 -4.36 16.50 -4.95
C MET A 121 -3.33 16.89 -6.02
N ILE A 122 -3.23 18.18 -6.35
CA ILE A 122 -2.23 18.68 -7.31
C ILE A 122 -0.81 18.42 -6.79
N THR A 123 -0.56 18.72 -5.51
CA THR A 123 0.75 18.50 -4.88
C THR A 123 1.12 17.01 -4.88
N TYR A 124 0.15 16.15 -4.57
CA TYR A 124 0.32 14.70 -4.58
C TYR A 124 0.62 14.18 -5.98
N PHE A 125 -0.14 14.61 -7.00
CA PHE A 125 0.07 14.23 -8.39
C PHE A 125 1.45 14.65 -8.90
N LEU A 126 1.87 15.88 -8.59
CA LEU A 126 3.20 16.38 -8.96
C LEU A 126 4.30 15.57 -8.27
N SER A 127 4.14 15.26 -6.98
CA SER A 127 5.08 14.44 -6.21
C SER A 127 5.27 13.05 -6.81
N ILE A 128 4.18 12.37 -7.15
CA ILE A 128 4.22 11.04 -7.81
C ILE A 128 4.91 11.14 -9.18
N SER A 129 4.58 12.15 -9.97
CA SER A 129 5.17 12.33 -11.30
C SER A 129 6.69 12.52 -11.23
N VAL A 130 7.15 13.38 -10.32
CA VAL A 130 8.59 13.59 -10.09
C VAL A 130 9.26 12.31 -9.55
N PHE A 131 8.62 11.60 -8.62
CA PHE A 131 9.13 10.33 -8.09
C PHE A 131 9.29 9.28 -9.19
N ASN A 132 8.28 9.13 -10.07
CA ASN A 132 8.31 8.17 -11.17
C ASN A 132 9.37 8.51 -12.21
N LEU A 133 9.51 9.79 -12.58
CA LEU A 133 10.56 10.25 -13.51
C LEU A 133 11.97 10.08 -12.94
N CYS A 134 12.15 10.39 -11.66
CA CYS A 134 13.41 10.19 -10.96
C CYS A 134 13.77 8.70 -10.88
N GLY A 135 12.82 7.87 -10.45
CA GLY A 135 13.03 6.42 -10.35
C GLY A 135 13.33 5.77 -11.70
N MET A 136 12.73 6.23 -12.80
CA MET A 136 13.03 5.72 -14.14
C MET A 136 14.37 6.25 -14.67
N THR A 137 14.77 7.43 -14.23
CA THR A 137 16.12 7.95 -14.51
C THR A 137 17.20 7.18 -13.77
N VAL A 138 16.93 6.78 -12.52
CA VAL A 138 17.77 5.86 -11.75
C VAL A 138 17.82 4.49 -12.42
N ALA A 139 16.69 3.92 -12.86
CA ALA A 139 16.68 2.62 -13.55
C ALA A 139 17.37 2.63 -14.93
N ARG A 140 17.46 3.80 -15.58
CA ARG A 140 18.23 3.96 -16.83
C ARG A 140 19.73 4.00 -16.56
N ARG A 141 20.16 4.66 -15.47
CA ARG A 141 21.58 4.87 -15.14
C ARG A 141 22.17 3.77 -14.26
N LEU A 142 21.35 3.09 -13.47
CA LEU A 142 21.66 2.01 -12.53
C LEU A 142 20.76 0.80 -12.82
N SER A 143 21.06 -0.38 -12.26
CA SER A 143 20.24 -1.59 -12.46
C SER A 143 18.89 -1.53 -11.71
N SER A 144 17.90 -2.32 -12.17
CA SER A 144 16.58 -2.53 -11.53
C SER A 144 16.64 -2.77 -10.02
N VAL A 145 17.72 -3.38 -9.54
CA VAL A 145 18.00 -3.59 -8.11
C VAL A 145 17.93 -2.28 -7.31
N HIS A 146 18.43 -1.16 -7.84
CA HIS A 146 18.39 0.12 -7.13
C HIS A 146 16.97 0.66 -7.01
N ARG A 147 16.12 0.40 -8.02
CA ARG A 147 14.70 0.78 -7.95
C ARG A 147 13.97 0.00 -6.86
N THR A 148 14.21 -1.31 -6.76
CA THR A 148 13.65 -2.13 -5.66
C THR A 148 14.15 -1.72 -4.26
N MET A 149 15.37 -1.18 -4.17
CA MET A 149 15.90 -0.63 -2.93
C MET A 149 15.21 0.68 -2.55
N LEU A 150 14.97 1.58 -3.51
CA LEU A 150 14.20 2.81 -3.30
C LEU A 150 12.75 2.54 -2.86
N ASP A 151 12.12 1.53 -3.46
CA ASP A 151 10.77 1.11 -3.06
C ASP A 151 10.74 0.60 -1.61
N SER A 152 11.75 -0.17 -1.20
CA SER A 152 11.90 -0.64 0.18
C SER A 152 12.13 0.53 1.17
N LEU A 153 12.96 1.50 0.79
CA LEU A 153 13.22 2.69 1.61
C LEU A 153 11.98 3.54 1.82
N ARG A 154 11.17 3.75 0.77
CA ARG A 154 9.90 4.48 0.86
C ARG A 154 9.00 3.89 1.95
N THR A 155 8.79 2.58 1.92
CA THR A 155 7.96 1.91 2.93
C THR A 155 8.57 2.08 4.32
N MET A 156 9.86 1.82 4.49
CA MET A 156 10.55 1.99 5.78
C MET A 156 10.39 3.41 6.36
N LEU A 157 10.52 4.45 5.53
CA LEU A 157 10.34 5.83 5.97
C LEU A 157 8.92 6.13 6.46
N VAL A 158 7.89 5.57 5.80
CA VAL A 158 6.50 5.71 6.25
C VAL A 158 6.30 5.06 7.62
N TRP A 159 6.87 3.87 7.81
CA TRP A 159 6.78 3.17 9.11
C TRP A 159 7.48 3.95 10.23
N ILE A 160 8.68 4.48 9.95
CA ILE A 160 9.40 5.32 10.91
C ILE A 160 8.59 6.58 11.23
N ALA A 161 8.08 7.27 10.22
CA ALA A 161 7.29 8.48 10.43
C ALA A 161 6.00 8.20 11.23
N GLN A 162 5.31 7.11 10.94
CA GLN A 162 4.12 6.68 11.68
C GLN A 162 4.46 6.40 13.15
N LEU A 163 5.55 5.69 13.41
CA LEU A 163 5.99 5.35 14.76
C LEU A 163 6.44 6.60 15.53
N SER A 164 7.20 7.49 14.88
CA SER A 164 7.60 8.77 15.44
C SER A 164 6.39 9.63 15.79
N PHE A 165 5.40 9.73 14.91
CA PHE A 165 4.16 10.46 15.19
C PHE A 165 3.41 9.84 16.37
N TYR A 166 3.28 8.51 16.41
CA TYR A 166 2.65 7.79 17.51
C TYR A 166 3.28 8.14 18.86
N TYR A 167 4.60 7.99 19.01
CA TYR A 167 5.27 8.24 20.28
C TYR A 167 5.35 9.73 20.67
N ILE A 168 5.48 10.65 19.70
CA ILE A 168 5.56 12.08 19.98
C ILE A 168 4.20 12.64 20.40
N PHE A 169 3.12 12.27 19.70
CA PHE A 169 1.78 12.82 19.94
C PHE A 169 1.01 12.11 21.05
N GLU A 170 1.42 10.92 21.49
CA GLU A 170 0.87 10.27 22.68
C GLU A 170 1.17 11.05 23.98
N SER A 171 2.15 11.97 23.96
CA SER A 171 2.46 12.89 25.07
C SER A 171 1.46 14.06 25.25
N SER A 172 0.59 14.36 24.27
CA SER A 172 -0.30 15.51 24.32
C SER A 172 -1.77 15.12 24.12
N ARG A 173 -2.48 14.86 25.24
CA ARG A 173 -3.96 14.89 25.52
C ARG A 173 -5.00 14.37 24.49
N TYR A 174 -4.61 13.92 23.30
CA TYR A 174 -5.45 13.32 22.27
C TYR A 174 -5.30 11.78 22.20
N GLY A 175 -4.42 11.20 23.03
CA GLY A 175 -4.19 9.76 23.09
C GLY A 175 -5.47 8.96 23.32
N ARG A 176 -6.42 9.40 24.15
CA ARG A 176 -7.63 8.60 24.47
C ARG A 176 -8.65 8.45 23.33
N ARG A 177 -8.75 9.40 22.39
CA ARG A 177 -9.66 9.27 21.23
C ARG A 177 -8.99 8.54 20.06
N GLY A 178 -7.69 8.76 19.86
CA GLY A 178 -6.87 7.98 18.92
C GLY A 178 -6.79 6.50 19.34
N LEU A 179 -6.63 6.22 20.63
CA LEU A 179 -6.57 4.85 21.18
C LEU A 179 -7.92 4.13 21.12
N MET A 180 -9.07 4.83 21.18
CA MET A 180 -10.39 4.21 20.97
C MET A 180 -10.65 3.87 19.50
N LEU A 181 -10.21 4.74 18.57
CA LEU A 181 -10.34 4.48 17.14
C LEU A 181 -9.33 3.42 16.67
N LEU A 182 -8.10 3.41 17.21
CA LEU A 182 -7.13 2.33 17.00
C LEU A 182 -7.53 1.03 17.69
N ARG A 183 -8.33 1.04 18.77
CA ARG A 183 -8.90 -0.18 19.39
C ARG A 183 -10.13 -0.71 18.65
N SER A 184 -10.83 0.12 17.88
CA SER A 184 -11.90 -0.33 16.97
C SER A 184 -11.38 -0.73 15.58
N SER A 185 -10.17 -0.32 15.21
CA SER A 185 -9.55 -0.62 13.90
C SER A 185 -8.30 -1.50 13.97
N SER A 186 -7.85 -1.87 15.17
CA SER A 186 -6.89 -2.96 15.35
C SER A 186 -7.62 -4.30 15.48
N PRO A 187 -7.08 -5.39 14.92
CA PRO A 187 -7.59 -6.76 15.12
C PRO A 187 -7.44 -7.28 16.56
N MET A 188 -7.06 -6.44 17.53
CA MET A 188 -6.79 -6.79 18.94
C MET A 188 -8.05 -6.92 19.83
N GLN A 189 -9.25 -7.13 19.26
CA GLN A 189 -10.40 -7.57 20.06
C GLN A 189 -10.40 -9.08 20.35
N ALA A 190 -9.50 -9.84 19.73
CA ALA A 190 -9.49 -11.30 19.85
C ALA A 190 -8.46 -11.87 20.86
N LEU A 191 -7.78 -11.05 21.66
CA LEU A 191 -6.87 -11.59 22.68
C LEU A 191 -7.61 -11.78 24.02
N PRO A 192 -7.74 -13.01 24.53
CA PRO A 192 -8.32 -13.25 25.86
C PRO A 192 -7.47 -12.57 26.95
N GLY A 193 -8.13 -12.17 28.03
CA GLY A 193 -7.64 -11.29 29.09
C GLY A 193 -6.37 -11.64 29.90
N PRO A 194 -5.70 -12.81 29.79
CA PRO A 194 -4.48 -13.04 30.57
C PRO A 194 -3.22 -12.34 30.03
N LEU A 195 -3.14 -12.01 28.73
CA LEU A 195 -1.88 -11.55 28.11
C LEU A 195 -1.70 -10.03 28.09
N THR A 196 -2.77 -9.26 28.35
CA THR A 196 -2.66 -7.81 28.59
C THR A 196 -1.94 -7.47 29.90
N ALA A 197 -1.92 -8.38 30.87
CA ALA A 197 -1.23 -8.18 32.14
C ALA A 197 0.31 -8.28 32.01
N GLY A 198 0.81 -9.10 31.08
CA GLY A 198 2.25 -9.27 30.87
C GLY A 198 2.95 -8.03 30.31
N PHE A 199 2.25 -7.26 29.47
CA PHE A 199 2.80 -6.04 28.88
C PHE A 199 2.74 -4.83 29.81
N SER A 200 1.84 -4.81 30.80
CA SER A 200 1.82 -3.78 31.85
C SER A 200 2.97 -3.92 32.85
N LEU A 201 3.53 -5.12 33.02
CA LEU A 201 4.67 -5.38 33.90
C LEU A 201 6.04 -5.04 33.27
N LEU A 202 6.10 -4.93 31.94
CA LEU A 202 7.32 -4.55 31.21
C LEU A 202 7.46 -3.03 31.04
N ALA A 203 6.44 -2.27 31.42
CA ALA A 203 6.37 -0.82 31.35
C ALA A 203 6.32 -0.16 32.75
N SER A 204 6.78 -0.87 33.78
CA SER A 204 6.99 -0.34 35.13
C SER A 204 8.43 -0.50 35.58
#